data_AF-W0BC36-F1
#
_entry.id   AF-W0BC36-F1
#
_cell.length_a   1.000
_cell.length_b   1.000
_cell.length_c   1.000
_cell.angle_alpha   90.00
_cell.angle_beta   90.00
_cell.angle_gamma   90.00
#
_symmetry.space_group_name_H-M   'P 1'
#
loop_
_entity.id
_entity.type
_entity.pdbx_description
1 polymer ?
#
loop_
_entity_poly.entity_id
_entity_poly.type
_entity_poly.pdbx_seq_one_letter_code
_entity_poly.pdbx_strand_id
1 'polypeptide(L)' 'MFLHAPYRYFKLPPIDVVLISHNHYDHMDIPTLKHLDKTFHPLFVVHLGNKVLLNAYDIKHVV' A
#
# COMPACT_ATOMS: atom_id res chain seq x y z
N MET A 1 5.60 -16.48 12.78
CA MET A 1 4.74 -15.90 13.85
C MET A 1 4.15 -14.63 13.29
N PHE A 2 2.85 -14.61 12.96
CA PHE A 2 2.18 -13.41 12.45
C PHE A 2 1.61 -12.63 13.64
N LEU A 3 2.20 -11.47 13.93
CA LEU A 3 1.63 -10.53 14.89
C LEU A 3 0.48 -9.79 14.21
N HIS A 4 -0.65 -9.69 14.89
CA HIS A 4 -1.77 -8.90 14.39
C HIS A 4 -1.43 -7.41 14.55
N ALA A 5 -1.70 -6.62 13.51
CA ALA A 5 -1.62 -5.17 13.63
C ALA A 5 -2.54 -4.70 14.78
N PRO A 6 -2.07 -3.82 15.68
CA PRO A 6 -2.84 -3.37 16.83
C PRO A 6 -4.10 -2.59 16.43
N TYR A 7 -4.12 -2.05 15.21
CA TYR A 7 -5.25 -1.36 14.62
C TYR A 7 -5.60 -1.94 13.25
N ARG A 8 -6.90 -1.98 12.95
CA ARG A 8 -7.39 -2.29 11.62
C ARG A 8 -7.38 -1.02 10.77
N TYR A 9 -7.24 -1.18 9.45
CA TYR A 9 -7.15 -0.06 8.51
C TYR A 9 -8.35 0.92 8.60
N PHE A 10 -9.56 0.44 8.90
CA PHE A 10 -10.75 1.28 9.06
C PHE A 10 -10.77 2.15 10.32
N LYS A 11 -9.79 1.97 11.22
CA LYS A 11 -9.58 2.85 12.38
C LYS A 11 -8.46 3.87 12.15
N LEU A 12 -7.82 3.85 10.98
CA LEU A 12 -6.79 4.81 10.65
C LEU A 12 -7.44 6.16 10.29
N PRO A 13 -6.79 7.29 10.63
CA PRO A 13 -7.18 8.59 10.07
C PRO A 13 -6.99 8.57 8.54
N PRO A 14 -7.49 9.58 7.81
CA PRO A 14 -7.17 9.76 6.39
C PRO A 14 -5.66 9.65 6.14
N ILE A 15 -5.30 8.97 5.04
CA ILE A 15 -3.91 8.72 4.64
C ILE A 15 -3.69 9.35 3.28
N ASP A 16 -2.77 10.32 3.20
CA ASP A 16 -2.47 11.01 1.95
C ASP A 16 -1.35 10.31 1.15
N VAL A 17 -0.41 9.64 1.84
CA VAL A 17 0.78 9.04 1.23
C VAL A 17 1.11 7.69 1.87
N VAL A 18 1.50 6.72 1.03
CA VAL A 18 2.04 5.42 1.44
C VAL A 18 3.43 5.25 0.83
N LEU A 19 4.45 5.12 1.67
CA LEU A 19 5.83 4.89 1.23
C LEU A 19 6.17 3.40 1.34
N ILE A 20 6.69 2.81 0.25
CA ILE A 20 7.09 1.39 0.22
C ILE A 20 8.60 1.29 -0.02
N SER A 21 9.31 0.72 0.96
CA SER A 21 10.77 0.62 0.94
C SER A 21 11.28 -0.36 -0.13
N HIS A 22 10.68 -1.56 -0.24
CA HIS A 22 11.05 -2.56 -1.23
C HIS A 22 9.92 -3.59 -1.43
N ASN A 23 10.07 -4.44 -2.44
CA ASN A 23 9.07 -5.42 -2.87
C ASN A 23 9.33 -6.80 -2.24
N HIS A 24 9.22 -6.87 -0.92
CA HIS A 24 9.15 -8.13 -0.19
C HIS A 24 7.85 -8.18 0.61
N TYR A 25 7.33 -9.38 0.88
CA TYR A 25 5.96 -9.56 1.38
C TYR A 25 5.69 -8.95 2.76
N ASP A 26 6.73 -8.75 3.57
CA ASP A 26 6.66 -8.06 4.86
C ASP A 26 6.60 -6.52 4.72
N HIS A 27 6.91 -5.98 3.53
CA HIS A 27 6.86 -4.54 3.22
C HIS A 27 5.88 -4.17 2.10
N MET A 28 5.38 -5.13 1.32
CA MET A 28 4.48 -4.93 0.19
C MET A 28 3.37 -5.99 0.18
N ASP A 29 2.31 -5.75 0.95
CA ASP A 29 1.13 -6.60 0.99
C ASP A 29 0.03 -6.08 0.06
N ILE A 30 -0.10 -6.66 -1.14
CA ILE A 30 -1.05 -6.22 -2.18
C ILE A 30 -2.50 -6.14 -1.68
N PRO A 31 -3.05 -7.12 -0.92
CA PRO A 31 -4.38 -7.00 -0.34
C PRO A 31 -4.57 -5.75 0.52
N THR A 32 -3.59 -5.42 1.37
CA THR A 32 -3.61 -4.19 2.18
C THR A 32 -3.55 -2.95 1.30
N LEU A 33 -2.63 -2.89 0.32
CA LEU A 33 -2.50 -1.72 -0.56
C LEU A 33 -3.79 -1.45 -1.35
N LYS A 34 -4.46 -2.49 -1.85
CA LYS A 34 -5.77 -2.36 -2.53
C LYS A 34 -6.85 -1.79 -1.62
N HIS A 35 -6.85 -2.14 -0.33
CA HIS A 35 -7.79 -1.56 0.62
C HIS A 35 -7.48 -0.09 0.86
N LEU A 36 -6.20 0.26 1.08
CA LEU A 36 -5.79 1.65 1.26
C LEU A 36 -6.14 2.51 0.05
N ASP A 37 -5.91 2.02 -1.16
CA ASP A 37 -6.26 2.70 -2.41
C ASP A 37 -7.78 2.98 -2.52
N LYS A 38 -8.60 1.98 -2.21
CA LYS A 38 -10.07 2.13 -2.26
C LYS A 38 -10.63 3.02 -1.15
N THR A 39 -10.01 3.02 0.03
CA THR A 39 -10.53 3.75 1.21
C THR A 39 -10.05 5.21 1.24
N PHE A 40 -8.78 5.45 0.92
CA PHE A 40 -8.14 6.75 1.10
C PHE A 40 -7.60 7.37 -0.19
N HIS A 41 -7.42 6.56 -1.25
CA HIS A 41 -6.79 6.98 -2.51
C HIS A 41 -5.44 7.73 -2.35
N PRO A 42 -4.49 7.21 -1.53
CA PRO A 42 -3.24 7.90 -1.25
C PRO A 42 -2.32 7.90 -2.48
N LEU A 43 -1.30 8.77 -2.47
CA LEU A 43 -0.14 8.63 -3.34
C LEU A 43 0.77 7.50 -2.83
N PHE A 44 1.00 6.48 -3.65
CA PHE A 44 2.01 5.45 -3.37
C PHE A 44 3.37 5.89 -3.90
N VAL A 45 4.36 5.98 -3.03
CA VAL A 45 5.75 6.29 -3.38
C VAL A 45 6.54 4.99 -3.33
N VAL A 46 7.11 4.58 -4.47
CA VAL A 46 7.79 3.28 -4.60
C VAL A 46 9.15 3.41 -5.29
N HIS A 47 10.02 2.43 -5.05
CA HIS A 47 11.28 2.33 -5.80
C HIS A 47 11.05 1.92 -7.26
N LEU A 48 12.07 2.15 -8.10
CA LEU A 48 12.07 1.86 -9.53
C LEU A 48 11.53 0.45 -9.85
N GLY A 49 10.68 0.36 -10.87
CA GLY A 49 10.09 -0.90 -11.34
C GLY A 49 8.80 -1.31 -10.61
N ASN A 50 8.60 -0.91 -9.36
CA ASN A 50 7.42 -1.31 -8.58
C ASN A 50 6.13 -0.63 -9.05
N LYS A 51 6.21 0.53 -9.69
CA LYS A 51 5.05 1.20 -10.30
C LYS A 51 4.33 0.30 -11.31
N VAL A 52 5.09 -0.47 -12.10
CA VAL A 52 4.51 -1.42 -13.08
C VAL A 52 3.73 -2.52 -12.36
N LEU A 53 4.27 -3.02 -11.25
CA LEU A 53 3.62 -4.03 -10.42
C LEU A 53 2.32 -3.51 -9.80
N LEU A 54 2.35 -2.32 -9.18
CA LEU A 54 1.16 -1.72 -8.57
C LEU A 54 0.08 -1.43 -9.63
N ASN A 55 0.47 -0.92 -10.80
CA ASN A 55 -0.45 -0.69 -11.91
C ASN A 55 -1.13 -1.99 -12.40
N ALA A 56 -0.40 -3.12 -12.42
CA ALA A 56 -0.97 -4.43 -12.78
C ALA A 56 -2.05 -4.90 -11.77
N TYR A 57 -2.04 -4.35 -10.56
CA TYR A 57 -3.06 -4.56 -9.54
C TYR A 57 -4.13 -3.46 -9.49
N ASP A 58 -4.18 -2.59 -10.49
CA ASP A 58 -5.10 -1.45 -10.63
C ASP A 58 -4.87 -0.31 -9.62
N ILE A 59 -3.71 -0.29 -8.93
CA ILE A 59 -3.29 0.81 -8.06
C ILE A 59 -2.50 1.80 -8.91
N LYS A 60 -3.11 2.94 -9.25
CA LYS A 60 -2.60 3.85 -10.30
C LYS A 60 -2.04 5.16 -9.79
N HIS A 61 -2.38 5.59 -8.58
CA HIS A 61 -1.86 6.81 -7.97
C HIS A 61 -0.46 6.56 -7.40
N VAL A 62 0.51 6.37 -8.28
CA VAL A 62 1.86 5.88 -7.93
C VAL A 62 2.94 6.74 -8.57
N VAL A 63 3.95 7.12 -7.78
CA VAL A 63 5.20 7.75 -8.22
C VAL A 63 6.38 6.81 -8.06
#